data_AF-A0A565AZH7-F1
#
_entry.id   AF-A0A565AZH7-F1
#
_cell.length_a   1.000
_cell.length_b   1.000
_cell.length_c   1.000
_cell.angle_alpha   90.00
_cell.angle_beta   90.00
_cell.angle_gamma   90.00
#
_symmetry.space_group_name_H-M   'P 1'
#
loop_
_entity.id
_entity.type
_entity.pdbx_description
1 polymer ?
#
loop_
_entity_poly.entity_id
_entity_poly.type
_entity_poly.pdbx_seq_one_letter_code
_entity_poly.pdbx_strand_id
1 'polypeptide(L)'
;MATRLLRTNFIRRLYRFSALNPVGPPTVTASTAVVPEILSFGQEEEPPLHHPKPNEANHDLDLSDQARLFASVPTFDHFRSTAVLHAAAIGPMVDLGSWVMRSKLMETAVTRGVVLGLVKGTFYDHFCAGEDADAAAERVKSVYEATGLKAMLVYGVEHADDAASCDDNMHQFLRTIEAAKSFPTSHNRKKENQ
;
A
#
# COMPACT_ATOMS: atom_id res chain seq x y z
N MET A 1 -4.68 38.35 30.68
CA MET A 1 -5.92 38.85 30.06
C MET A 1 -5.76 38.88 28.55
N ALA A 2 -6.43 37.96 27.84
CA ALA A 2 -6.84 38.10 26.44
C ALA A 2 -7.61 36.82 26.06
N THR A 3 -8.91 36.86 26.29
CA THR A 3 -9.91 35.87 25.89
C THR A 3 -10.12 35.90 24.38
N ARG A 4 -9.98 34.76 23.70
CA ARG A 4 -10.58 34.53 22.37
C ARG A 4 -11.26 33.16 22.29
N LEU A 5 -12.53 33.20 22.70
CA LEU A 5 -13.71 32.55 22.13
C LEU A 5 -13.52 31.28 21.30
N LEU A 6 -13.90 30.17 21.93
CA LEU A 6 -14.42 28.96 21.30
C LEU A 6 -15.55 29.32 20.33
N ARG A 7 -15.37 29.03 19.04
CA ARG A 7 -16.47 29.07 18.06
C ARG A 7 -16.81 27.65 17.64
N THR A 8 -17.77 27.08 18.36
CA THR A 8 -18.56 25.91 17.99
C THR A 8 -19.37 26.21 16.74
N ASN A 9 -19.02 25.58 15.61
CA ASN A 9 -19.88 25.50 14.43
C ASN A 9 -20.14 24.03 14.11
N PHE A 10 -20.99 23.40 14.92
CA PHE A 10 -21.66 22.16 14.55
C PHE A 10 -22.90 22.49 13.70
N ILE A 11 -23.03 21.76 12.59
CA ILE A 11 -24.25 21.55 11.80
C ILE A 11 -24.75 22.77 11.01
N ARG A 12 -24.36 22.83 9.73
CA ARG A 12 -25.22 23.18 8.58
C ARG A 12 -24.39 23.12 7.28
N ARG A 13 -24.28 21.93 6.70
CA ARG A 13 -24.08 21.81 5.25
C ARG A 13 -24.96 20.67 4.74
N LEU A 14 -26.12 21.06 4.19
CA LEU A 14 -27.03 20.13 3.54
C LEU A 14 -26.29 19.38 2.43
N TYR A 15 -26.53 18.07 2.42
CA TYR A 15 -26.27 17.13 1.36
C TYR A 15 -26.75 17.69 0.01
N ARG A 16 -25.80 17.99 -0.89
CA ARG A 16 -26.08 18.01 -2.33
C ARG A 16 -25.66 16.65 -2.87
N PHE A 17 -26.66 15.85 -3.24
CA PHE A 17 -26.48 14.71 -4.13
C PHE A 17 -25.96 15.26 -5.47
N SER A 18 -24.69 15.01 -5.79
CA SER A 18 -24.19 15.16 -7.16
C SER A 18 -24.61 13.93 -7.94
N ALA A 19 -25.48 14.12 -8.92
CA ALA A 19 -25.85 13.10 -9.88
C ALA A 19 -24.61 12.58 -10.64
N LEU A 20 -24.56 11.27 -10.84
CA LEU A 20 -23.57 10.59 -11.67
C LEU A 20 -23.76 11.03 -13.13
N ASN A 21 -22.80 11.77 -13.68
CA ASN A 21 -22.70 11.95 -15.13
C ASN A 21 -21.82 10.82 -15.71
N PRO A 22 -22.20 10.19 -16.83
CA PRO A 22 -21.37 9.19 -17.48
C PRO A 22 -20.12 9.86 -18.07
N VAL A 23 -18.94 9.35 -17.70
CA VAL A 23 -17.65 9.78 -18.24
C VAL A 23 -17.49 9.17 -19.63
N GLY A 24 -17.45 10.03 -20.66
CA GLY A 24 -17.06 9.65 -22.02
C GLY A 24 -15.58 9.27 -22.12
N PRO A 25 -15.13 8.70 -23.24
CA PRO A 25 -13.76 8.21 -23.40
C PRO A 25 -12.73 9.33 -23.26
N PRO A 26 -11.56 9.08 -22.62
CA PRO A 26 -10.57 10.10 -22.35
C PRO A 26 -9.88 10.56 -23.65
N THR A 27 -10.00 11.85 -23.96
CA THR A 27 -9.17 12.52 -24.98
C THR A 27 -7.85 12.92 -24.33
N VAL A 28 -6.76 12.26 -24.72
CA VAL A 28 -5.41 12.58 -24.24
C VAL A 28 -4.93 13.85 -24.94
N THR A 29 -4.85 14.96 -24.20
CA THR A 29 -4.13 16.15 -24.63
C THR A 29 -2.84 16.21 -23.82
N ALA A 30 -1.70 15.98 -24.46
CA ALA A 30 -0.39 15.99 -23.80
C ALA A 30 -0.05 17.41 -23.34
N SER A 31 -0.03 17.64 -22.03
CA SER A 31 0.51 18.85 -21.43
C SER A 31 1.95 18.56 -21.01
N THR A 32 2.92 19.16 -21.70
CA THR A 32 4.34 19.12 -21.35
C THR A 32 4.58 19.87 -20.05
N ALA A 33 4.54 19.16 -18.92
CA ALA A 33 5.07 19.64 -17.65
C ALA A 33 6.56 19.32 -17.58
N VAL A 34 7.39 20.37 -17.54
CA VAL A 34 8.84 20.27 -17.37
C VAL A 34 9.13 19.81 -15.95
N VAL A 35 9.72 18.63 -15.80
CA VAL A 35 10.18 18.07 -14.51
C VAL A 35 11.51 18.75 -14.15
N PRO A 36 11.71 19.24 -12.92
CA PRO A 36 12.97 19.85 -12.52
C PRO A 36 14.09 18.80 -12.44
N GLU A 37 15.28 19.24 -12.81
CA GLU A 37 16.56 18.55 -13.07
C GLU A 37 17.20 17.85 -11.84
N ILE A 38 16.42 17.46 -10.83
CA ILE A 38 16.91 16.82 -9.59
C ILE A 38 16.72 15.29 -9.63
N LEU A 39 16.10 14.75 -10.70
CA LEU A 39 15.89 13.31 -10.93
C LEU A 39 16.75 12.72 -12.06
N SER A 40 17.72 13.48 -12.59
CA SER A 40 18.71 12.94 -13.54
C SER A 40 19.78 12.17 -12.77
N PHE A 41 19.55 10.88 -12.57
CA PHE A 41 20.63 9.95 -12.24
C PHE A 41 21.65 9.99 -13.38
N GLY A 42 22.91 10.28 -13.03
CA GLY A 42 24.01 10.42 -13.99
C GLY A 42 24.11 9.21 -14.90
N GLN A 43 24.01 9.45 -16.21
CA GLN A 43 24.30 8.47 -17.24
C GLN A 43 25.83 8.36 -17.34
N GLU A 44 26.41 7.41 -16.63
CA GLU A 44 27.79 6.99 -16.84
C GLU A 44 27.79 6.00 -18.02
N GLU A 45 28.51 6.33 -19.10
CA GLU A 45 28.66 5.46 -20.27
C GLU A 45 29.39 4.16 -19.90
N GLU A 46 28.68 3.03 -19.92
CA GLU A 46 29.29 1.70 -19.81
C GLU A 46 29.79 1.20 -21.20
N PRO A 47 30.95 0.51 -21.29
CA PRO A 47 31.48 0.00 -22.55
C PRO A 47 30.70 -1.25 -23.02
N PRO A 48 30.78 -1.62 -24.32
CA PRO A 48 29.80 -2.53 -24.93
C PRO A 48 29.98 -3.99 -24.46
N LEU A 49 29.06 -4.45 -23.61
CA LEU A 49 28.99 -5.84 -23.16
C LEU A 49 28.08 -6.64 -24.11
N HIS A 50 28.67 -7.66 -24.76
CA HIS A 50 27.96 -8.69 -25.52
C HIS A 50 26.81 -9.24 -24.66
N HIS A 51 25.56 -8.92 -25.03
CA HIS A 51 24.39 -9.54 -24.42
C HIS A 51 24.20 -10.93 -25.03
N PRO A 52 24.38 -12.03 -24.28
CA PRO A 52 23.84 -13.31 -24.71
C PRO A 52 22.32 -13.19 -24.72
N LYS A 53 21.71 -13.48 -25.88
CA LYS A 53 20.26 -13.52 -26.10
C LYS A 53 19.60 -14.30 -24.96
N PRO A 54 18.72 -13.69 -24.15
CA PRO A 54 17.93 -14.46 -23.20
C PRO A 54 17.03 -15.39 -24.00
N ASN A 55 17.14 -16.69 -23.75
CA ASN A 55 16.12 -17.63 -24.18
C ASN A 55 14.90 -17.37 -23.27
N GLU A 56 14.04 -16.46 -23.72
CA GLU A 56 12.84 -16.03 -23.00
C GLU A 56 11.82 -17.17 -23.00
N ALA A 57 11.81 -17.94 -21.93
CA ALA A 57 10.55 -18.51 -21.45
C ALA A 57 9.71 -17.31 -20.99
N ASN A 58 8.95 -16.75 -21.93
CA ASN A 58 8.00 -15.67 -21.71
C ASN A 58 6.97 -16.11 -20.68
N HIS A 59 7.23 -15.84 -19.39
CA HIS A 59 6.15 -15.56 -18.45
C HIS A 59 5.64 -14.16 -18.77
N ASP A 60 5.02 -14.02 -19.94
CA ASP A 60 4.31 -12.82 -20.35
C ASP A 60 3.12 -12.71 -19.40
N LEU A 61 3.24 -11.83 -18.42
CA LEU A 61 2.20 -11.57 -17.44
C LEU A 61 1.10 -10.78 -18.16
N ASP A 62 0.10 -11.49 -18.65
CA ASP A 62 -1.04 -10.86 -19.31
C ASP A 62 -1.92 -10.12 -18.29
N LEU A 63 -1.77 -8.80 -18.24
CA LEU A 63 -2.57 -7.92 -17.38
C LEU A 63 -4.00 -7.72 -17.90
N SER A 64 -4.30 -8.14 -19.13
CA SER A 64 -5.65 -8.07 -19.68
C SER A 64 -6.53 -9.23 -19.19
N ASP A 65 -5.93 -10.36 -18.86
CA ASP A 65 -6.61 -11.53 -18.29
C ASP A 65 -6.69 -11.44 -16.75
N GLN A 66 -7.62 -10.61 -16.29
CA GLN A 66 -7.89 -10.42 -14.86
C GLN A 66 -8.29 -11.73 -14.16
N ALA A 67 -9.02 -12.62 -14.86
CA ALA A 67 -9.47 -13.88 -14.27
C ALA A 67 -8.28 -14.78 -13.92
N ARG A 68 -7.25 -14.80 -14.77
CA ARG A 68 -6.03 -15.58 -14.54
C ARG A 68 -5.14 -14.97 -13.44
N LEU A 69 -5.07 -13.65 -13.34
CA LEU A 69 -4.30 -12.97 -12.28
C LEU A 69 -4.81 -13.32 -10.87
N PHE A 70 -6.13 -13.49 -10.72
CA PHE A 70 -6.75 -13.73 -9.43
C PHE A 70 -7.28 -15.16 -9.25
N ALA A 71 -6.94 -16.09 -10.15
CA ALA A 71 -7.41 -17.49 -10.08
C ALA A 71 -7.00 -18.20 -8.78
N SER A 72 -5.89 -17.80 -8.17
CA SER A 72 -5.38 -18.34 -6.90
C SER A 72 -6.04 -17.71 -5.66
N VAL A 73 -6.82 -16.64 -5.82
CA VAL A 73 -7.41 -15.88 -4.71
C VAL A 73 -8.87 -16.32 -4.50
N PRO A 74 -9.29 -16.66 -3.27
CA PRO A 74 -10.67 -17.02 -2.98
C PRO A 74 -11.67 -15.93 -3.38
N THR A 75 -12.83 -16.33 -3.89
CA THR A 75 -13.92 -15.40 -4.24
C THR A 75 -14.39 -14.57 -3.04
N PHE A 76 -14.36 -15.15 -1.84
CA PHE A 76 -14.69 -14.43 -0.62
C PHE A 76 -13.74 -13.26 -0.36
N ASP A 77 -12.45 -13.42 -0.64
CA ASP A 77 -11.44 -12.36 -0.43
C ASP A 77 -11.64 -11.20 -1.40
N HIS A 78 -12.13 -11.46 -2.62
CA HIS A 78 -12.51 -10.41 -3.57
C HIS A 78 -13.71 -9.62 -3.07
N PHE A 79 -14.73 -10.30 -2.56
CA PHE A 79 -15.92 -9.65 -2.03
C PHE A 79 -15.58 -8.82 -0.79
N ARG A 80 -14.79 -9.38 0.14
CA ARG A 80 -14.26 -8.69 1.31
C ARG A 80 -13.48 -7.44 0.90
N SER A 81 -12.55 -7.58 -0.04
CA SER A 81 -11.74 -6.49 -0.57
C SER A 81 -12.59 -5.38 -1.18
N THR A 82 -13.57 -5.76 -2.00
CA THR A 82 -14.51 -4.82 -2.62
C THR A 82 -15.34 -4.07 -1.58
N ALA A 83 -15.84 -4.78 -0.56
CA ALA A 83 -16.61 -4.18 0.52
C ALA A 83 -15.78 -3.19 1.35
N VAL A 84 -14.54 -3.55 1.72
CA VAL A 84 -13.61 -2.68 2.46
C VAL A 84 -13.25 -1.45 1.65
N LEU A 85 -12.93 -1.61 0.37
CA LEU A 85 -12.60 -0.50 -0.52
C LEU A 85 -13.78 0.47 -0.68
N HIS A 86 -14.99 -0.05 -0.87
CA HIS A 86 -16.20 0.79 -0.94
C HIS A 86 -16.46 1.52 0.37
N ALA A 87 -16.27 0.86 1.52
CA ALA A 87 -16.40 1.51 2.81
C ALA A 87 -15.38 2.66 2.96
N ALA A 88 -14.13 2.46 2.53
CA ALA A 88 -13.09 3.49 2.56
C ALA A 88 -13.39 4.66 1.60
N ALA A 89 -14.10 4.41 0.49
CA ALA A 89 -14.50 5.46 -0.46
C ALA A 89 -15.66 6.34 0.04
N ILE A 90 -16.40 5.90 1.06
CA ILE A 90 -17.53 6.64 1.63
C ILE A 90 -17.03 7.51 2.79
N GLY A 91 -16.93 8.82 2.58
CA GLY A 91 -16.45 9.78 3.59
C GLY A 91 -17.05 9.59 5.00
N PRO A 92 -18.38 9.50 5.15
CA PRO A 92 -19.01 9.25 6.46
C PRO A 92 -18.56 7.97 7.16
N MET A 93 -18.19 6.92 6.42
CA MET A 93 -17.68 5.68 7.00
C MET A 93 -16.27 5.87 7.56
N VAL A 94 -15.43 6.63 6.85
CA VAL A 94 -14.09 7.01 7.32
C VAL A 94 -14.17 7.92 8.55
N ASP A 95 -15.12 8.85 8.56
CA ASP A 95 -15.37 9.73 9.71
C ASP A 95 -15.82 8.92 10.94
N LEU A 96 -16.71 7.94 10.74
CA LEU A 96 -17.14 7.03 11.80
C LEU A 96 -15.97 6.23 12.35
N GLY A 97 -15.12 5.66 11.49
CA GLY A 97 -13.92 4.95 11.90
C GLY A 97 -12.98 5.84 12.72
N SER A 98 -12.73 7.05 12.24
CA SER A 98 -11.92 8.05 12.93
C SER A 98 -12.49 8.41 14.31
N TRP A 99 -13.82 8.53 14.41
CA TRP A 99 -14.50 8.77 15.68
C TRP A 99 -14.37 7.58 16.63
N VAL A 100 -14.57 6.34 16.15
CA VAL A 100 -14.41 5.12 16.96
C VAL A 100 -12.99 5.03 17.52
N MET A 101 -11.97 5.28 16.70
CA MET A 101 -10.56 5.25 17.11
C MET A 101 -10.21 6.32 18.14
N ARG A 102 -10.96 7.43 18.21
CA ARG A 102 -10.81 8.50 19.21
C ARG A 102 -11.76 8.36 20.40
N SER A 103 -12.62 7.34 20.40
CA SER A 103 -13.67 7.17 21.41
C SER A 103 -13.16 6.44 22.65
N LYS A 104 -13.97 6.46 23.72
CA LYS A 104 -13.72 5.71 24.96
C LYS A 104 -13.68 4.18 24.77
N LEU A 105 -14.15 3.67 23.62
CA LEU A 105 -14.00 2.25 23.29
C LEU A 105 -12.54 1.82 23.23
N MET A 106 -11.61 2.75 22.97
CA MET A 106 -10.16 2.47 22.97
C MET A 106 -9.54 2.51 24.37
N GLU A 107 -10.25 3.00 25.40
CA GLU A 107 -9.70 3.15 26.76
C GLU A 107 -9.66 1.81 27.52
N THR A 108 -10.61 0.90 27.27
CA THR A 108 -10.68 -0.40 27.96
C THR A 108 -10.00 -1.47 27.11
N ALA A 109 -9.10 -2.27 27.71
CA ALA A 109 -8.32 -3.28 27.01
C ALA A 109 -9.18 -4.30 26.23
N VAL A 110 -10.31 -4.72 26.79
CA VAL A 110 -11.23 -5.68 26.16
C VAL A 110 -11.87 -5.10 24.90
N THR A 111 -12.51 -3.93 25.01
CA THR A 111 -13.18 -3.29 23.87
C THR A 111 -12.18 -2.83 22.81
N ARG A 112 -11.01 -2.36 23.24
CA ARG A 112 -9.89 -2.03 22.35
C ARG A 112 -9.45 -3.24 21.54
N GLY A 113 -9.26 -4.38 22.19
CA GLY A 113 -8.87 -5.62 21.52
C GLY A 113 -9.89 -6.07 20.47
N VAL A 114 -11.19 -5.97 20.79
CA VAL A 114 -12.26 -6.28 19.83
C VAL A 114 -12.23 -5.35 18.62
N VAL A 115 -12.13 -4.04 18.84
CA VAL A 115 -12.10 -3.09 17.71
C VAL A 115 -10.84 -3.25 16.88
N LEU A 116 -9.67 -3.39 17.50
CA LEU A 116 -8.42 -3.61 16.77
C LEU A 116 -8.45 -4.94 16.00
N GLY A 117 -9.05 -5.99 16.55
CA GLY A 117 -9.26 -7.24 15.83
C GLY A 117 -10.16 -7.08 14.60
N LEU A 118 -11.23 -6.28 14.71
CA LEU A 118 -12.09 -5.97 13.57
C LEU A 118 -11.37 -5.13 12.51
N VAL A 119 -10.61 -4.12 12.93
CA VAL A 119 -9.80 -3.29 12.03
C VAL A 119 -8.74 -4.14 11.34
N LYS A 120 -8.08 -5.04 12.09
CA LYS A 120 -7.13 -6.02 11.57
C LYS A 120 -7.77 -6.85 10.47
N GLY A 121 -8.88 -7.53 10.80
CA GLY A 121 -9.66 -8.34 9.89
C GLY A 121 -10.46 -7.58 8.82
N THR A 122 -10.22 -6.29 8.59
CA THR A 122 -10.88 -5.53 7.51
C THR A 122 -9.86 -4.67 6.76
N PHE A 123 -9.73 -3.41 7.14
CA PHE A 123 -8.92 -2.40 6.47
C PHE A 123 -7.43 -2.73 6.52
N TYR A 124 -6.96 -3.18 7.69
CA TYR A 124 -5.54 -3.45 7.88
C TYR A 124 -5.08 -4.60 6.97
N ASP A 125 -5.70 -5.77 7.04
CA ASP A 125 -5.35 -6.91 6.19
C ASP A 125 -5.51 -6.62 4.68
N HIS A 126 -6.34 -5.64 4.31
CA HIS A 126 -6.59 -5.27 2.92
C HIS A 126 -5.52 -4.31 2.38
N PHE A 127 -5.06 -3.36 3.18
CA PHE A 127 -4.09 -2.33 2.77
C PHE A 127 -2.65 -2.61 3.21
N CYS A 128 -2.47 -3.41 4.27
CA CYS A 128 -1.18 -3.74 4.87
C CYS A 128 -0.86 -5.22 4.67
N ALA A 129 0.39 -5.51 4.30
CA ALA A 129 0.84 -6.88 4.06
C ALA A 129 1.09 -7.67 5.36
N GLY A 130 1.36 -6.99 6.48
CA GLY A 130 1.62 -7.59 7.79
C GLY A 130 1.93 -6.52 8.86
N GLU A 131 1.85 -6.93 10.13
CA GLU A 131 2.11 -6.08 11.31
C GLU A 131 3.56 -5.71 11.51
N ASP A 132 4.45 -6.54 11.00
CA ASP A 132 5.89 -6.36 11.06
C ASP A 132 6.54 -6.76 9.73
N ALA A 133 7.85 -6.50 9.64
CA ALA A 133 8.63 -6.79 8.45
C ALA A 133 8.64 -8.28 8.08
N ASP A 134 8.58 -9.17 9.06
CA ASP A 134 8.63 -10.63 8.85
C ASP A 134 7.31 -11.13 8.27
N ALA A 135 6.18 -10.75 8.87
CA ALA A 135 4.85 -11.09 8.37
C ALA A 135 4.61 -10.52 6.96
N ALA A 136 5.06 -9.30 6.71
CA ALA A 136 5.00 -8.71 5.37
C ALA A 136 5.88 -9.47 4.37
N ALA A 137 7.08 -9.90 4.78
CA ALA A 137 7.99 -10.67 3.95
C ALA A 137 7.45 -12.06 3.58
N GLU A 138 6.87 -12.77 4.54
CA GLU A 138 6.19 -14.05 4.27
C GLU A 138 5.05 -13.88 3.25
N ARG A 139 4.26 -12.81 3.40
CA ARG A 139 3.17 -12.53 2.45
C ARG A 139 3.68 -12.20 1.05
N VAL A 140 4.72 -11.39 0.94
CA VAL A 140 5.37 -11.10 -0.36
C VAL A 140 5.91 -12.37 -1.01
N LYS A 141 6.57 -13.24 -0.23
CA LYS A 141 7.06 -14.52 -0.72
C LYS A 141 5.93 -15.42 -1.24
N SER A 142 4.83 -15.52 -0.49
CA SER A 142 3.66 -16.29 -0.91
C SER A 142 3.06 -15.78 -2.23
N VAL A 143 2.94 -14.45 -2.40
CA VAL A 143 2.47 -13.84 -3.64
C VAL A 143 3.42 -14.16 -4.80
N TYR A 144 4.73 -14.02 -4.58
CA TYR A 144 5.74 -14.35 -5.59
C TYR A 144 5.68 -15.81 -6.03
N GLU A 145 5.59 -16.74 -5.08
CA GLU A 145 5.50 -18.18 -5.37
C GLU A 145 4.21 -18.53 -6.13
N ALA A 146 3.10 -17.87 -5.81
CA ALA A 146 1.81 -18.16 -6.45
C ALA A 146 1.65 -17.50 -7.84
N THR A 147 2.27 -16.35 -8.08
CA THR A 147 1.95 -15.51 -9.25
C THR A 147 3.17 -15.06 -10.06
N GLY A 148 4.38 -15.19 -9.51
CA GLY A 148 5.60 -14.60 -10.06
C GLY A 148 5.69 -13.07 -9.88
N LEU A 149 4.70 -12.43 -9.25
CA LEU A 149 4.69 -10.99 -9.01
C LEU A 149 5.69 -10.61 -7.92
N LYS A 150 6.39 -9.49 -8.14
CA LYS A 150 7.26 -8.86 -7.16
C LYS A 150 6.50 -7.77 -6.41
N ALA A 151 6.88 -7.53 -5.17
CA ALA A 151 6.29 -6.48 -4.34
C ALA A 151 7.33 -5.43 -3.94
N MET A 152 6.84 -4.23 -3.67
CA MET A 152 7.61 -3.17 -2.99
C MET A 152 7.18 -3.15 -1.53
N LEU A 153 8.13 -3.35 -0.62
CA LEU A 153 7.86 -3.29 0.82
C LEU A 153 8.02 -1.86 1.32
N VAL A 154 6.98 -1.31 1.94
CA VAL A 154 6.93 0.06 2.45
C VAL A 154 6.63 0.02 3.95
N TYR A 155 7.53 0.58 4.76
CA TYR A 155 7.28 0.81 6.18
C TYR A 155 6.33 2.01 6.33
N GLY A 156 5.14 1.77 6.87
CA GLY A 156 4.00 2.71 6.80
C GLY A 156 3.88 3.73 7.94
N VAL A 157 4.91 3.91 8.78
CA VAL A 157 4.85 4.88 9.89
C VAL A 157 5.48 6.20 9.46
N GLU A 158 4.68 7.28 9.50
CA GLU A 158 5.06 8.58 8.95
C GLU A 158 5.39 9.64 10.02
N HIS A 159 5.00 9.44 11.28
CA HIS A 159 5.12 10.45 12.33
C HIS A 159 5.77 9.91 13.61
N ALA A 160 6.67 10.71 14.18
CA ALA A 160 7.25 10.51 15.50
C ALA A 160 7.21 11.85 16.25
N ASP A 161 6.67 11.84 17.46
CA ASP A 161 6.53 13.03 18.31
C ASP A 161 7.80 13.34 19.11
N ASP A 162 8.73 12.38 19.20
CA ASP A 162 9.94 12.46 20.01
C ASP A 162 11.14 11.75 19.36
N ALA A 163 12.33 12.04 19.89
CA ALA A 163 13.59 11.51 19.36
C ALA A 163 13.70 9.98 19.50
N ALA A 164 13.20 9.39 20.58
CA ALA A 164 13.26 7.94 20.77
C ALA A 164 12.35 7.22 19.76
N SER A 165 11.15 7.75 19.54
CA SER A 165 10.24 7.27 18.48
C SER A 165 10.85 7.41 17.08
N CYS A 166 11.66 8.45 16.83
CA CYS A 166 12.40 8.61 15.58
C CYS A 166 13.48 7.53 15.41
N ASP A 167 14.25 7.25 16.46
CA ASP A 167 15.26 6.20 16.45
C ASP A 167 14.60 4.83 16.23
N ASP A 168 13.48 4.56 16.89
CA ASP A 168 12.71 3.32 16.71
C ASP A 168 12.21 3.17 15.26
N ASN A 169 11.67 4.24 14.67
CA ASN A 169 11.27 4.25 13.27
C ASN A 169 12.43 3.96 12.32
N MET A 170 13.62 4.51 12.59
CA MET A 170 14.83 4.20 11.82
C MET A 170 15.19 2.71 11.92
N HIS A 171 15.14 2.14 13.13
CA HIS A 171 15.41 0.72 13.32
C HIS A 171 14.41 -0.17 12.55
N GLN A 172 13.12 0.18 12.57
CA GLN A 172 12.10 -0.58 11.82
C GLN A 172 12.27 -0.45 10.31
N PHE A 173 12.68 0.73 9.83
CA PHE A 173 13.01 0.93 8.42
C PHE A 173 14.21 0.06 7.99
N LEU A 174 15.26 0.00 8.79
CA LEU A 174 16.41 -0.87 8.55
C LEU A 174 16.03 -2.35 8.54
N ARG A 175 15.18 -2.79 9.49
CA ARG A 175 14.63 -4.16 9.48
C ARG A 175 13.82 -4.45 8.23
N THR A 176 13.05 -3.49 7.74
CA THR A 176 12.27 -3.62 6.50
C THR A 176 13.19 -3.82 5.30
N ILE A 177 14.31 -3.08 5.24
CA ILE A 177 15.35 -3.27 4.21
C ILE A 177 15.98 -4.66 4.32
N GLU A 178 16.30 -5.12 5.53
CA GLU A 178 16.88 -6.44 5.75
C GLU A 178 15.92 -7.57 5.32
N ALA A 179 14.65 -7.47 5.69
CA ALA A 179 13.61 -8.41 5.26
C ALA A 179 13.50 -8.44 3.72
N ALA A 180 13.54 -7.28 3.07
CA ALA A 180 13.46 -7.18 1.62
C ALA A 180 14.64 -7.84 0.87
N LYS A 181 15.83 -7.94 1.50
CA LYS A 181 16.99 -8.64 0.90
C LYS A 181 16.77 -10.15 0.77
N SER A 182 15.85 -10.73 1.54
CA SER A 182 15.53 -12.16 1.48
C SER A 182 14.71 -12.54 0.24
N PHE A 183 14.15 -11.56 -0.47
CA PHE A 183 13.32 -11.81 -1.63
C PHE A 183 14.13 -12.26 -2.85
N PRO A 184 13.56 -13.16 -3.68
CA PRO A 184 14.22 -13.62 -4.89
C PRO A 184 14.46 -12.46 -5.85
N THR A 185 15.72 -12.09 -6.03
CA THR A 185 16.15 -11.16 -7.08
C THR A 185 16.28 -11.93 -8.39
N SER A 186 15.83 -11.34 -9.49
CA SER A 186 15.98 -11.94 -10.83
C SER A 186 17.45 -12.11 -11.28
N HIS A 187 18.40 -11.66 -10.47
CA HIS A 187 19.83 -11.68 -10.76
C HIS A 187 20.59 -12.87 -10.15
N ASN A 188 20.01 -13.62 -9.21
CA ASN A 188 20.64 -14.84 -8.67
C ASN A 188 20.22 -16.07 -9.49
N ARG A 189 20.58 -16.07 -10.77
CA ARG A 189 20.61 -17.30 -11.55
C ARG A 189 21.81 -18.10 -11.05
N LYS A 190 21.53 -19.18 -10.33
CA LYS A 190 22.49 -20.18 -9.84
C LYS A 190 23.67 -20.35 -10.80
N LYS A 191 24.88 -20.00 -10.36
CA LYS A 191 26.10 -20.62 -10.88
C LYS A 191 26.19 -22.02 -10.29
N GLU A 192 25.41 -22.95 -10.82
CA GLU A 192 25.47 -24.37 -10.47
C GLU A 192 26.09 -25.11 -11.66
N ASN A 193 27.39 -25.40 -11.50
CA ASN A 193 28.25 -26.39 -12.18
C ASN A 193 28.18 -26.54 -13.71
N GLN A 194 29.26 -26.11 -14.36
CA GLN A 194 29.94 -26.88 -15.42
C GLN A 194 31.44 -26.91 -15.12
#